data_AF-A0A084ZQB2-F1
#
_entry.id   AF-A0A084ZQB2-F1
#
_cell.length_a   1.000
_cell.length_b   1.000
_cell.length_c   1.000
_cell.angle_alpha   90.00
_cell.angle_beta   90.00
_cell.angle_gamma   90.00
#
_symmetry.space_group_name_H-M   'P 1'
#
loop_
_entity.id
_entity.type
_entity.pdbx_description
1 polymer ?
#
loop_
_entity_poly.entity_id
_entity_poly.type
_entity_poly.pdbx_seq_one_letter_code
_entity_poly.pdbx_strand_id
1 'polypeptide(L)' 'MTEKKFDIIIPAGLDYRIANNLACLRFDYRLSENIKLPAAGEFFTGLTVEQAEDTIRFLLVYVQKMKLSEGQPQNGSRHH' A
#
# COMPACT_ATOMS: atom_id res chain seq x y z
N MET A 1 -30.71 11.91 7.34
CA MET A 1 -29.67 10.98 6.88
C MET A 1 -28.79 10.67 8.07
N THR A 2 -28.74 9.43 8.53
CA THR A 2 -27.88 9.05 9.66
C THR A 2 -26.46 8.92 9.10
N GLU A 3 -25.54 9.81 9.49
CA GLU A 3 -24.14 9.68 9.11
C GLU A 3 -23.61 8.34 9.65
N LYS A 4 -23.28 7.43 8.73
CA LYS A 4 -22.68 6.15 9.07
C LYS A 4 -21.27 6.47 9.56
N LYS A 5 -21.08 6.51 10.89
CA LYS A 5 -19.77 6.66 11.51
C LYS A 5 -18.96 5.42 11.18
N PHE A 6 -17.81 5.62 10.54
CA PHE A 6 -16.83 4.56 10.33
C PHE A 6 -15.72 4.72 11.36
N ASP A 7 -15.25 3.59 11.89
CA ASP A 7 -14.09 3.62 12.78
C ASP A 7 -12.84 3.84 11.94
N ILE A 8 -12.09 4.90 12.25
CA ILE A 8 -10.82 5.20 11.61
C ILE A 8 -9.70 4.90 12.59
N ILE A 9 -8.81 3.98 12.22
CA ILE A 9 -7.65 3.59 13.02
C ILE A 9 -6.39 4.09 12.34
N ILE A 10 -5.59 4.87 13.06
CA ILE A 10 -4.29 5.33 12.59
C ILE A 10 -3.24 4.25 12.92
N PRO A 11 -2.49 3.74 11.93
CA PRO A 11 -1.47 2.73 12.18
C PRO A 11 -0.28 3.35 12.91
N ALA A 12 0.32 2.59 13.82
CA ALA A 12 1.54 2.97 14.53
C ALA A 12 2.79 2.82 13.66
N GLY A 13 2.72 1.98 12.62
CA GLY A 13 3.78 1.78 11.64
C GLY A 13 3.21 1.44 10.27
N LEU A 14 3.97 1.78 9.23
CA LEU A 14 3.65 1.48 7.84
C LEU A 14 4.92 1.06 7.12
N ASP A 15 4.94 -0.19 6.62
CA ASP A 15 6.03 -0.74 5.82
C ASP A 15 5.63 -0.86 4.35
N TYR A 16 6.61 -0.62 3.47
CA TYR A 16 6.46 -0.74 2.02
C TYR A 16 7.44 -1.77 1.45
N ARG A 17 6.95 -2.64 0.57
CA ARG A 17 7.80 -3.60 -0.14
C ARG A 17 7.23 -3.93 -1.51
N ILE A 18 8.10 -4.23 -2.46
CA ILE A 18 7.69 -4.82 -3.75
C ILE A 18 7.93 -6.32 -3.65
N ALA A 19 6.88 -7.13 -3.83
CA ALA A 19 6.98 -8.59 -3.83
C ALA A 19 6.08 -9.15 -4.92
N ASN A 20 6.57 -10.13 -5.70
CA ASN A 20 5.81 -10.77 -6.79
C ASN A 20 5.19 -9.76 -7.78
N ASN A 21 5.94 -8.70 -8.13
CA ASN A 21 5.48 -7.60 -8.97
C ASN A 21 4.25 -6.86 -8.43
N LEU A 22 4.05 -6.86 -7.10
CA LEU A 22 2.99 -6.12 -6.43
C LEU A 22 3.60 -5.10 -5.47
N ALA A 23 2.99 -3.92 -5.39
CA ALA A 23 3.25 -2.96 -4.32
C ALA A 23 2.50 -3.41 -3.06
N CYS A 24 3.22 -3.88 -2.05
CA CYS A 24 2.64 -4.33 -0.79
C CYS A 24 2.82 -3.27 0.30
N LEU A 25 1.75 -2.97 1.01
CA LEU A 25 1.71 -2.09 2.16
C LEU A 25 1.35 -2.93 3.39
N ARG A 26 2.11 -2.81 4.49
CA ARG A 26 1.78 -3.45 5.77
C ARG A 26 1.52 -2.38 6.81
N PHE A 27 0.36 -2.43 7.44
CA PHE A 27 -0.02 -1.54 8.53
C PHE A 27 0.17 -2.25 9.86
N ASP A 28 0.96 -1.66 10.75
CA ASP A 28 1.19 -2.16 12.09
C ASP A 28 0.34 -1.35 13.08
N TYR A 29 -0.64 -1.99 13.70
CA TYR A 29 -1.53 -1.35 14.67
C TYR A 29 -1.13 -1.69 16.10
N ARG A 30 -1.12 -0.68 16.97
CA ARG A 30 -1.08 -0.88 18.42
C ARG A 30 -2.49 -0.91 18.95
N LEU A 31 -3.07 -2.10 19.02
CA LEU A 31 -4.37 -2.31 19.63
C LEU A 31 -4.17 -2.54 21.13
N SER A 32 -4.99 -1.93 21.97
CA SER A 32 -5.00 -2.27 23.40
C SER A 32 -5.52 -3.70 23.59
N GLU A 33 -5.08 -4.37 24.68
CA GLU A 33 -5.23 -5.81 24.91
C GLU A 33 -6.67 -6.36 24.87
N ASN A 34 -7.69 -5.50 24.84
CA ASN A 34 -9.11 -5.87 24.80
C ASN A 34 -9.88 -5.37 23.56
N ILE A 35 -9.20 -4.88 22.52
CA ILE A 35 -9.89 -4.49 21.27
C ILE A 35 -10.13 -5.73 20.42
N LYS A 36 -11.41 -6.05 20.18
CA LYS A 36 -11.78 -6.94 19.06
C LYS A 36 -11.41 -6.23 17.77
N LEU A 37 -10.59 -6.88 16.94
CA LEU A 37 -10.37 -6.45 15.57
C LEU A 37 -11.74 -6.28 14.89
N PRO A 38 -12.05 -5.12 14.28
CA PRO A 38 -13.32 -4.94 13.58
C PRO A 38 -13.39 -5.91 12.39
N ALA A 39 -14.60 -6.29 11.99
CA ALA A 39 -14.73 -7.18 10.84
C ALA A 39 -14.27 -6.47 9.56
N ALA A 40 -13.99 -7.27 8.53
CA ALA A 40 -13.58 -6.73 7.24
C ALA A 40 -14.63 -5.73 6.71
N GLY A 41 -14.19 -4.51 6.37
CA GLY A 41 -15.06 -3.44 5.88
C GLY A 41 -15.75 -2.59 6.96
N GLU A 42 -15.53 -2.87 8.25
CA GLU A 42 -16.11 -2.09 9.36
C GLU A 42 -15.22 -0.93 9.81
N PHE A 43 -13.95 -0.89 9.38
CA PHE A 43 -13.01 0.18 9.73
C PHE A 43 -12.16 0.61 8.54
N PHE A 44 -11.63 1.82 8.63
CA PHE A 44 -10.67 2.40 7.69
C PHE A 44 -9.33 2.64 8.36
N THR A 45 -8.27 2.52 7.57
CA THR A 45 -6.93 2.96 7.95
C THR A 45 -6.78 4.44 7.63
N GLY A 46 -6.61 5.28 8.64
CA GLY A 46 -6.25 6.69 8.44
C GLY A 46 -4.74 6.85 8.36
N LEU A 47 -4.23 7.52 7.33
CA LEU A 47 -2.81 7.89 7.26
C LEU A 47 -2.60 9.30 7.81
N THR A 48 -1.48 9.52 8.50
CA THR A 48 -0.98 10.88 8.73
C THR A 48 -0.54 11.50 7.39
N VAL A 49 -0.40 12.82 7.35
CA VAL A 49 0.09 13.52 6.14
C VAL A 49 1.45 12.97 5.70
N GLU A 50 2.37 12.77 6.65
CA GLU A 50 3.70 12.19 6.39
C GLU A 50 3.60 10.77 5.80
N GLN A 51 2.80 9.89 6.42
CA GLN A 51 2.57 8.54 5.91
C GLN A 51 1.95 8.55 4.51
N ALA A 52 1.04 9.49 4.23
CA ALA A 52 0.42 9.63 2.93
C ALA A 52 1.42 10.08 1.86
N GLU A 53 2.28 11.07 2.15
CA GLU A 53 3.32 11.51 1.24
C GLU A 53 4.32 10.39 0.91
N ASP A 54 4.77 9.66 1.93
CA ASP A 54 5.67 8.52 1.76
C ASP A 54 5.02 7.40 0.93
N THR A 55 3.75 7.11 1.19
CA THR A 55 2.97 6.12 0.42
C THR A 55 2.91 6.53 -1.05
N ILE A 56 2.62 7.79 -1.35
CA ILE A 56 2.54 8.30 -2.73
C ILE A 56 3.89 8.16 -3.42
N ARG A 57 4.99 8.57 -2.76
CA ARG A 57 6.34 8.44 -3.33
C ARG A 57 6.68 6.99 -3.65
N PHE A 58 6.40 6.07 -2.74
CA PHE A 58 6.62 4.64 -2.96
C PHE A 58 5.82 4.12 -4.16
N LEU A 59 4.52 4.44 -4.24
CA LEU A 59 3.65 3.99 -5.32
C LEU A 59 4.07 4.54 -6.69
N LEU A 60 4.48 5.82 -6.76
CA LEU A 60 4.99 6.41 -7.99
C LEU A 60 6.26 5.69 -8.48
N VAL A 61 7.20 5.40 -7.57
CA VAL A 61 8.42 4.64 -7.90
C VAL A 61 8.08 3.24 -8.39
N TYR A 62 7.13 2.56 -7.75
CA TYR A 62 6.65 1.25 -8.18
C TYR A 62 6.08 1.30 -9.61
N VAL A 63 5.21 2.27 -9.90
CA VAL A 63 4.60 2.42 -11.23
C VAL A 63 5.67 2.65 -12.31
N GLN A 64 6.66 3.50 -12.02
CA GLN A 64 7.77 3.74 -12.95
C GLN A 64 8.56 2.46 -13.22
N LYS A 65 8.88 1.68 -12.19
CA LYS A 65 9.59 0.40 -12.33
C LYS A 65 8.81 -0.61 -13.17
N MET A 66 7.51 -0.74 -12.95
CA MET A 66 6.67 -1.68 -13.70
C MET A 66 6.53 -1.27 -15.17
N LYS A 67 6.32 0.03 -15.45
CA LYS A 67 6.27 0.54 -16.83
C LYS A 67 7.60 0.34 -17.59
N LEU A 68 8.74 0.50 -16.92
CA LEU A 68 10.05 0.22 -17.52
C LEU A 68 10.24 -1.28 -17.82
N SER A 69 9.76 -2.15 -16.94
CA SER A 69 9.79 -3.60 -17.15
C SER A 69 8.90 -4.05 -18.31
N GLU A 70 7.79 -3.37 -18.57
CA GLU A 70 6.90 -3.62 -19.71
C GLU A 70 7.43 -3.00 -21.02
N GLY A 71 8.27 -1.97 -20.91
CA GLY A 71 8.84 -1.22 -22.04
C GLY A 71 10.12 -1.79 -22.64
N GLN A 72 10.58 -2.97 -22.20
CA GLN A 72 11.75 -3.63 -22.76
C GLN A 72 11.32 -4.66 -23.82
N PRO A 73 11.25 -4.29 -25.12
CA PRO A 73 11.18 -5.30 -26.17
C PRO A 73 12.44 -6.16 -26.07
N GLN A 74 12.25 -7.48 -26.02
CA GLN A 74 13.31 -8.45 -26.21
C GLN A 74 13.89 -8.27 -27.62
N ASN A 75 14.81 -7.32 -27.79
CA ASN A 75 15.55 -7.14 -29.02
C ASN A 75 16.90 -7.84 -28.85
N GLY A 76 16.95 -9.08 -29.30
CA GLY A 76 18.16 -9.90 -29.42
C GLY A 76 17.74 -11.35 -29.71
N SER A 77 18.14 -12.03 -30.77
CA SER A 77 19.12 -11.71 -31.80
C SER A 77 18.83 -12.61 -33.01
N ARG A 78 18.78 -12.02 -34.20
CA ARG A 78 18.86 -12.74 -35.47
C ARG A 78 20.32 -12.66 -35.92
N HIS A 79 21.11 -13.72 -35.75
CA HIS A 79 22.45 -13.86 -36.34
C HIS A 79 22.89 -15.34 -36.32
N HIS A 80 22.57 -16.09 -37.37
CA HIS A 80 23.50 -16.70 -38.33
C HIS A 80 22.77 -17.72 -39.21
#